data_AF-A0A4U8SQQ5-F1
#
_entry.id   AF-A0A4U8SQQ5-F1
#
_cell.length_a   1.000
_cell.length_b   1.000
_cell.length_c   1.000
_cell.angle_alpha   90.00
_cell.angle_beta   90.00
_cell.angle_gamma   90.00
#
_symmetry.space_group_name_H-M   'P 1'
#
loop_
_entity.id
_entity.type
_entity.pdbx_description
1 polymer ?
#
loop_
_entity_poly.entity_id
_entity_poly.type
_entity_poly.pdbx_seq_one_letter_code
_entity_poly.pdbx_strand_id
1 'polypeptide(L)'
;MKALIVPQEYIRNFSIIAHIDHGKSTLADRLIQECGAVSEREMTAQIMDTMDIEKERGITIKAQSVRLNYPYKGQTYTLNLIDTPGHVDFSYEVSRSLSSCEGALLVVDASQGVEAQTIANVYIAMENNLEILPVINKIDLPAADPLRVAEDIESTIGLDCTDVLQVSAKSGEGIKNLLERIIECIPAPSGDENAPTKALIYDSWFDNYLGALALVRLVNGTLRVGQEVQVMSSGKKYEVLALYYPHPVQKILTQTIGCGEIGIISLGLKSVTEMAVGDTITDSKNPTKAPVEGFRPAKPFVFAGIYPIETDKFEELREALHKLKLNDSALSFEPETSVALGFGFRVGFLGLLHMEVVKERLEREFSLNLIATAPTVVYEVYMTDGSKVLVQNPSELPEVQKIESIYEPYVRASIITPSEYVGNIITLLSNRRGVQEKMEYLNQSRVMLTYVLPSNEIVMDFYDKLKSCTKGYASFDYEPIEYRQGDLVRLDIRVAGEIVDALSIIVDKSKSYEKGRALVESMKEIVPRQLFEVAIQASVGNKVIARENIKSMGKNVTAKCYGGDITRKRKLLEKQKEGKKRMKAIGKVELPQEAFLAILKIDG
;
A
#
# COMPACT_ATOMS: atom_id res chain seq x y z
N MET A 1 15.64 11.47 38.40
CA MET A 1 14.35 10.91 38.88
C MET A 1 14.39 9.41 38.63
N LYS A 2 14.18 8.57 39.64
CA LYS A 2 14.00 7.13 39.41
C LYS A 2 12.72 6.99 38.58
N ALA A 3 12.80 6.46 37.36
CA ALA A 3 11.61 6.12 36.60
C ALA A 3 10.85 5.05 37.40
N LEU A 4 9.73 5.43 38.00
CA LEU A 4 8.79 4.49 38.60
C LEU A 4 8.14 3.75 37.44
N ILE A 5 8.29 2.43 37.40
CA ILE A 5 7.51 1.57 36.50
C ILE A 5 6.04 1.85 36.80
N VAL A 6 5.25 2.12 35.78
CA VAL A 6 3.82 2.36 35.94
C VAL A 6 3.14 1.01 36.20
N PRO A 7 2.32 0.89 37.27
CA PRO A 7 1.55 -0.32 37.52
C PRO A 7 0.64 -0.65 36.32
N GLN A 8 0.57 -1.92 35.95
CA GLN A 8 -0.23 -2.40 34.80
C GLN A 8 -1.69 -1.93 34.86
N GLU A 9 -2.28 -1.87 36.05
CA GLU A 9 -3.67 -1.41 36.27
C GLU A 9 -3.95 0.01 35.74
N TYR A 10 -2.92 0.84 35.63
CA TYR A 10 -3.01 2.21 35.13
C TYR A 10 -2.54 2.38 33.68
N ILE A 11 -2.29 1.30 32.96
CA ILE A 11 -1.90 1.33 31.55
C ILE A 11 -3.08 0.91 30.67
N ARG A 12 -3.28 1.59 29.55
CA ARG A 12 -4.18 1.17 28.46
C ARG A 12 -3.46 1.26 27.14
N ASN A 13 -3.32 0.14 26.42
CA ASN A 13 -2.80 0.15 25.06
C ASN A 13 -3.96 -0.01 24.08
N PHE A 14 -4.11 0.95 23.18
CA PHE A 14 -5.18 0.91 22.19
C PHE A 14 -4.78 1.54 20.87
N SER A 15 -5.48 1.10 19.82
CA SER A 15 -5.31 1.63 18.47
C SER A 15 -6.60 2.27 17.96
N ILE A 16 -6.49 3.21 17.03
CA ILE A 16 -7.66 3.75 16.34
C ILE A 16 -7.79 3.05 14.98
N ILE A 17 -8.94 2.45 14.72
CA ILE A 17 -9.28 1.81 13.44
C ILE A 17 -10.48 2.52 12.82
N ALA A 18 -10.41 2.80 11.52
CA ALA A 18 -11.44 3.54 10.80
C ALA A 18 -11.33 3.31 9.29
N HIS A 19 -12.38 3.63 8.55
CA HIS A 19 -12.27 3.85 7.10
C HIS A 19 -11.49 5.15 6.82
N ILE A 20 -11.01 5.28 5.58
CA ILE A 20 -10.39 6.52 5.09
C ILE A 20 -11.35 7.69 5.31
N ASP A 21 -10.80 8.84 5.69
CA ASP A 21 -11.52 10.08 5.95
C ASP A 21 -12.53 10.07 7.12
N HIS A 22 -12.68 8.98 7.90
CA HIS A 22 -13.55 8.98 9.10
C HIS A 22 -13.00 9.83 10.28
N GLY A 23 -11.86 10.49 10.09
CA GLY A 23 -11.30 11.46 11.05
C GLY A 23 -10.41 10.84 12.13
N LYS A 24 -9.75 9.71 11.82
CA LYS A 24 -8.83 8.99 12.70
C LYS A 24 -7.67 9.87 13.21
N SER A 25 -6.88 10.47 12.31
CA SER A 25 -5.74 11.32 12.69
C SER A 25 -6.18 12.57 13.45
N THR A 26 -7.30 13.18 13.04
CA THR A 26 -7.89 14.33 13.74
C THR A 26 -8.35 13.98 15.15
N LEU A 27 -8.95 12.80 15.33
CA LEU A 27 -9.34 12.31 16.66
C LEU A 27 -8.11 12.12 17.53
N ALA A 28 -7.07 11.54 16.96
CA ALA A 28 -5.82 11.28 17.65
C ALA A 28 -5.12 12.56 18.10
N ASP A 29 -5.04 13.59 17.24
CA ASP A 29 -4.56 14.92 17.62
C ASP A 29 -5.35 15.49 18.80
N ARG A 30 -6.67 15.30 18.79
CA ARG A 30 -7.54 15.85 19.84
C ARG A 30 -7.36 15.13 21.17
N LEU A 31 -7.09 13.82 21.15
CA LEU A 31 -6.69 13.06 22.33
C LEU A 31 -5.34 13.55 22.89
N ILE A 32 -4.36 13.79 22.01
CA ILE A 32 -3.04 14.32 22.37
C ILE A 32 -3.16 15.69 23.06
N GLN A 33 -4.00 16.57 22.50
CA GLN A 33 -4.26 17.91 23.05
C GLN A 33 -4.94 17.85 24.42
N GLU A 34 -5.99 17.05 24.56
CA GLU A 34 -6.76 16.94 25.80
C GLU A 34 -5.93 16.33 26.94
N CYS A 35 -4.99 15.44 26.62
CA CYS A 35 -4.01 14.92 27.58
C CYS A 35 -2.87 15.91 27.92
N GLY A 36 -2.78 17.06 27.23
CA GLY A 36 -1.76 18.08 27.48
C GLY A 36 -0.34 17.63 27.13
N ALA A 37 -0.17 16.66 26.22
CA ALA A 37 1.14 16.13 25.85
C ALA A 37 1.96 17.11 25.00
N VAL A 38 1.32 18.07 24.34
CA VAL A 38 1.96 19.02 23.41
C VAL A 38 1.42 20.42 23.69
N SER A 39 2.29 21.43 23.65
CA SER A 39 1.86 22.83 23.83
C SER A 39 1.09 23.34 22.59
N GLU A 40 0.23 24.35 22.75
CA GLU A 40 -0.50 24.96 21.62
C GLU A 40 0.42 25.44 20.48
N ARG A 41 1.68 25.79 20.78
CA ARG A 41 2.67 26.25 19.79
C ARG A 41 3.30 25.11 18.99
N GLU A 42 3.43 23.95 19.61
CA GLU A 42 3.97 22.74 18.98
C GLU A 42 2.87 21.97 18.24
N MET A 43 1.62 22.29 18.52
CA MET A 43 0.47 21.66 17.91
C MET A 43 0.37 22.05 16.44
N THR A 44 0.44 21.03 15.59
CA THR A 44 0.18 21.14 14.14
C THR A 44 -0.98 20.21 13.79
N ALA A 45 -1.68 20.48 12.69
CA ALA A 45 -2.69 19.55 12.21
C ALA A 45 -2.02 18.23 11.79
N GLN A 46 -2.59 17.12 12.23
CA GLN A 46 -2.11 15.76 11.99
C GLN A 46 -0.67 15.56 12.49
N ILE A 47 -0.45 15.73 13.80
CA ILE A 47 0.91 15.76 14.38
C ILE A 47 1.65 14.43 14.26
N MET A 48 0.90 13.34 14.15
CA MET A 48 1.46 12.00 13.97
C MET A 48 1.72 11.66 12.50
N ASP A 49 1.14 12.39 11.55
CA ASP A 49 1.49 12.22 10.15
C ASP A 49 2.85 12.94 9.95
N THR A 50 3.94 12.17 9.94
CA THR A 50 5.31 12.72 9.96
C THR A 50 5.85 12.96 8.56
N MET A 51 5.31 12.26 7.55
CA MET A 51 5.74 12.41 6.17
C MET A 51 4.95 13.52 5.47
N ASP A 52 5.61 14.30 4.60
CA ASP A 52 4.94 15.36 3.84
C ASP A 52 3.80 14.80 2.95
N ILE A 53 4.00 13.60 2.40
CA ILE A 53 3.02 12.92 1.55
C ILE A 53 1.75 12.50 2.33
N GLU A 54 1.87 12.18 3.62
CA GLU A 54 0.72 11.85 4.48
C GLU A 54 -0.17 13.08 4.65
N LYS A 55 0.46 14.24 4.92
CA LYS A 55 -0.24 15.53 5.09
C LYS A 55 -0.89 16.02 3.80
N GLU A 56 -0.22 15.88 2.67
CA GLU A 56 -0.76 16.32 1.38
C GLU A 56 -1.94 15.47 0.91
N ARG A 57 -1.84 14.15 1.09
CA ARG A 57 -2.89 13.21 0.68
C ARG A 57 -3.98 13.02 1.75
N GLY A 58 -3.76 13.49 2.98
CA GLY A 58 -4.69 13.36 4.10
C GLY A 58 -4.84 11.92 4.61
N ILE A 59 -3.82 11.08 4.41
CA ILE A 59 -3.85 9.65 4.79
C ILE A 59 -2.68 9.31 5.71
N THR A 60 -2.93 8.44 6.68
CA THR A 60 -1.87 7.82 7.49
C THR A 60 -1.30 6.64 6.71
N ILE A 61 0.00 6.66 6.45
CA ILE A 61 0.72 5.60 5.73
C ILE A 61 1.48 4.73 6.72
N LYS A 62 2.15 5.35 7.70
CA LYS A 62 2.92 4.63 8.72
C LYS A 62 2.25 4.76 10.10
N ALA A 63 2.06 3.63 10.77
CA ALA A 63 1.57 3.62 12.13
C ALA A 63 2.51 4.38 13.08
N GLN A 64 1.96 5.27 13.89
CA GLN A 64 2.69 5.99 14.93
C GLN A 64 2.14 5.67 16.31
N SER A 65 3.04 5.54 17.29
CA SER A 65 2.64 5.35 18.69
C SER A 65 2.96 6.60 19.50
N VAL A 66 2.09 6.91 20.46
CA VAL A 66 2.28 7.97 21.44
C VAL A 66 1.91 7.48 22.84
N ARG A 67 2.72 7.84 23.82
CA ARG A 67 2.40 7.69 25.23
C ARG A 67 1.81 8.99 25.78
N LEU A 68 0.57 8.93 26.26
CA LEU A 68 -0.16 10.03 26.88
C LEU A 68 -0.37 9.76 28.37
N ASN A 69 -0.45 10.83 29.17
CA ASN A 69 -0.79 10.74 30.58
C ASN A 69 -2.12 11.46 30.82
N TYR A 70 -3.04 10.81 31.52
CA TYR A 70 -4.36 11.38 31.79
C TYR A 70 -4.78 11.19 33.26
N PRO A 71 -5.08 12.27 34.00
CA PRO A 71 -5.54 12.19 35.37
C PRO A 71 -7.04 11.82 35.43
N TYR A 72 -7.37 10.72 36.11
CA TYR A 72 -8.75 10.24 36.25
C TYR A 72 -8.98 9.66 37.65
N LYS A 73 -10.06 10.11 38.32
CA LYS A 73 -10.46 9.69 39.68
C LYS A 73 -9.30 9.66 40.70
N GLY A 74 -8.38 10.62 40.61
CA GLY A 74 -7.24 10.78 41.54
C GLY A 74 -6.00 9.93 41.22
N GLN A 75 -6.01 9.18 40.12
CA GLN A 75 -4.85 8.44 39.62
C GLN A 75 -4.46 8.92 38.21
N THR A 76 -3.18 8.81 37.86
CA THR A 76 -2.71 9.15 36.51
C THR A 76 -2.57 7.88 35.68
N TYR A 77 -3.35 7.78 34.61
CA TYR A 77 -3.30 6.68 33.66
C TYR A 77 -2.29 6.97 32.55
N THR A 78 -1.54 5.95 32.15
CA THR A 78 -0.75 5.93 30.92
C THR A 78 -1.62 5.38 29.80
N LEU A 79 -1.88 6.19 28.79
CA LEU A 79 -2.64 5.83 27.60
C LEU A 79 -1.66 5.72 26.43
N ASN A 80 -1.40 4.50 25.96
CA ASN A 80 -0.58 4.29 24.78
C ASN A 80 -1.51 4.16 23.57
N LEU A 81 -1.45 5.16 22.71
CA LEU A 81 -2.26 5.28 21.50
C LEU A 81 -1.41 4.91 20.28
N ILE A 82 -1.95 4.04 19.44
CA ILE A 82 -1.38 3.72 18.13
C ILE A 82 -2.32 4.18 17.03
N ASP A 83 -1.86 5.12 16.20
CA ASP A 83 -2.60 5.55 15.02
C ASP A 83 -2.30 4.61 13.85
N THR A 84 -3.34 4.02 13.25
CA THR A 84 -3.16 2.97 12.24
C THR A 84 -3.55 3.45 10.84
N PRO A 85 -2.91 2.99 9.76
CA PRO A 85 -3.33 3.32 8.41
C PRO A 85 -4.80 2.95 8.12
N GLY A 86 -5.49 3.76 7.32
CA GLY A 86 -6.90 3.50 6.97
C GLY A 86 -7.08 2.72 5.67
N HIS A 87 -6.04 2.60 4.85
CA HIS A 87 -6.12 2.04 3.50
C HIS A 87 -5.73 0.55 3.45
N VAL A 88 -6.41 -0.23 2.60
CA VAL A 88 -6.24 -1.69 2.47
C VAL A 88 -4.81 -2.14 2.17
N ASP A 89 -4.08 -1.39 1.32
CA ASP A 89 -2.66 -1.65 1.01
C ASP A 89 -1.74 -1.63 2.26
N PHE A 90 -2.17 -1.02 3.36
CA PHE A 90 -1.45 -0.96 4.63
C PHE A 90 -2.11 -1.79 5.73
N SER A 91 -3.01 -2.72 5.36
CA SER A 91 -3.66 -3.67 6.29
C SER A 91 -2.66 -4.45 7.15
N TYR A 92 -1.47 -4.72 6.61
CA TYR A 92 -0.38 -5.30 7.37
C TYR A 92 -0.02 -4.46 8.59
N GLU A 93 0.12 -3.13 8.44
CA GLU A 93 0.45 -2.23 9.54
C GLU A 93 -0.66 -2.16 10.59
N VAL A 94 -1.92 -2.23 10.14
CA VAL A 94 -3.08 -2.31 11.02
C VAL A 94 -3.02 -3.58 11.87
N SER A 95 -2.78 -4.73 11.24
CA SER A 95 -2.63 -6.02 11.95
C SER A 95 -1.47 -6.01 12.97
N ARG A 96 -0.30 -5.46 12.61
CA ARG A 96 0.84 -5.27 13.54
C ARG A 96 0.41 -4.47 14.76
N SER A 97 -0.25 -3.34 14.53
CA SER A 97 -0.62 -2.38 15.56
C SER A 97 -1.69 -2.93 16.49
N LEU A 98 -2.67 -3.66 15.96
CA LEU A 98 -3.76 -4.25 16.76
C LEU A 98 -3.23 -5.29 17.75
N SER A 99 -2.31 -6.14 17.34
CA SER A 99 -1.73 -7.16 18.22
C SER A 99 -0.91 -6.59 19.40
N SER A 100 -0.50 -5.32 19.33
CA SER A 100 0.21 -4.64 20.42
C SER A 100 -0.73 -3.89 21.38
N CYS A 101 -2.04 -4.01 21.19
CA CYS A 101 -3.06 -3.38 22.01
C CYS A 101 -3.85 -4.40 22.87
N GLU A 102 -4.66 -3.87 23.79
CA GLU A 102 -5.74 -4.59 24.48
C GLU A 102 -7.13 -4.16 23.98
N GLY A 103 -7.23 -3.00 23.31
CA GLY A 103 -8.47 -2.52 22.73
C GLY A 103 -8.28 -1.72 21.45
N ALA A 104 -9.37 -1.48 20.74
CA ALA A 104 -9.41 -0.69 19.52
C ALA A 104 -10.59 0.28 19.54
N LEU A 105 -10.35 1.53 19.17
CA LEU A 105 -11.38 2.53 18.92
C LEU A 105 -11.89 2.38 17.49
N LEU A 106 -13.13 1.94 17.33
CA LEU A 106 -13.77 1.83 16.04
C LEU A 106 -14.44 3.16 15.68
N VAL A 107 -13.76 3.95 14.86
CA VAL A 107 -14.23 5.29 14.47
C VAL A 107 -15.08 5.22 13.20
N VAL A 108 -16.33 5.64 13.31
CA VAL A 108 -17.31 5.65 12.22
C VAL A 108 -17.81 7.07 11.99
N ASP A 109 -17.79 7.54 10.75
CA ASP A 109 -18.30 8.86 10.39
C ASP A 109 -19.83 8.90 10.50
N ALA A 110 -20.36 9.84 11.28
CA ALA A 110 -21.80 10.03 11.50
C ALA A 110 -22.60 10.31 10.21
N SER A 111 -21.95 10.78 9.14
CA SER A 111 -22.59 11.07 7.86
C SER A 111 -22.52 9.89 6.88
N GLN A 112 -21.42 9.11 6.88
CA GLN A 112 -21.20 8.02 5.94
C GLN A 112 -21.73 6.68 6.47
N GLY A 113 -21.46 6.37 7.74
CA GLY A 113 -21.78 5.08 8.36
C GLY A 113 -20.70 4.02 8.14
N VAL A 114 -21.10 2.74 8.22
CA VAL A 114 -20.17 1.60 8.12
C VAL A 114 -19.72 1.37 6.68
N GLU A 115 -18.41 1.28 6.44
CA GLU A 115 -17.77 1.07 5.14
C GLU A 115 -17.01 -0.27 5.09
N ALA A 116 -16.58 -0.71 3.90
CA ALA A 116 -15.95 -2.02 3.70
C ALA A 116 -14.71 -2.21 4.58
N GLN A 117 -13.86 -1.18 4.68
CA GLN A 117 -12.65 -1.21 5.52
C GLN A 117 -12.99 -1.17 7.02
N THR A 118 -14.11 -0.58 7.42
CA THR A 118 -14.59 -0.63 8.81
C THR A 118 -14.81 -2.09 9.22
N ILE A 119 -15.50 -2.86 8.37
CA ILE A 119 -15.78 -4.29 8.61
C ILE A 119 -14.47 -5.10 8.63
N ALA A 120 -13.60 -4.91 7.63
CA ALA A 120 -12.33 -5.62 7.56
C ALA A 120 -11.46 -5.40 8.81
N ASN A 121 -11.32 -4.14 9.25
CA ASN A 121 -10.55 -3.80 10.44
C ASN A 121 -11.16 -4.39 11.73
N VAL A 122 -12.49 -4.46 11.84
CA VAL A 122 -13.14 -5.10 12.98
C VAL A 122 -12.84 -6.60 13.02
N TYR A 123 -12.87 -7.30 11.88
CA TYR A 123 -12.49 -8.72 11.86
C TYR A 123 -11.05 -8.92 12.35
N ILE A 124 -10.10 -8.08 11.92
CA ILE A 124 -8.71 -8.15 12.41
C ILE A 124 -8.64 -7.89 13.92
N ALA A 125 -9.41 -6.93 14.44
CA ALA A 125 -9.46 -6.63 15.87
C ALA A 125 -10.06 -7.81 16.68
N MET A 126 -11.11 -8.45 16.16
CA MET A 126 -11.74 -9.63 16.76
C MET A 126 -10.81 -10.85 16.75
N GLU A 127 -10.07 -11.08 15.66
CA GLU A 127 -9.04 -12.14 15.59
C GLU A 127 -7.95 -11.97 16.66
N ASN A 128 -7.66 -10.71 17.03
CA ASN A 128 -6.72 -10.37 18.11
C ASN A 128 -7.36 -10.31 19.51
N ASN A 129 -8.65 -10.68 19.65
CA ASN A 129 -9.42 -10.64 20.90
C ASN A 129 -9.36 -9.27 21.61
N LEU A 130 -9.42 -8.18 20.84
CA LEU A 130 -9.39 -6.83 21.38
C LEU A 130 -10.78 -6.39 21.84
N GLU A 131 -10.82 -5.58 22.89
CA GLU A 131 -12.03 -4.85 23.27
C GLU A 131 -12.29 -3.73 22.25
N ILE A 132 -13.44 -3.78 21.56
CA ILE A 132 -13.77 -2.80 20.51
C ILE A 132 -14.73 -1.76 21.06
N LEU A 133 -14.29 -0.51 21.12
CA LEU A 133 -15.12 0.61 21.56
C LEU A 133 -15.62 1.40 20.34
N PRO A 134 -16.92 1.33 19.98
CA PRO A 134 -17.47 2.13 18.89
C PRO A 134 -17.52 3.62 19.23
N VAL A 135 -17.09 4.44 18.29
CA VAL A 135 -17.06 5.91 18.39
C VAL A 135 -17.62 6.51 17.11
N ILE A 136 -18.72 7.25 17.25
CA ILE A 136 -19.34 7.97 16.13
C ILE A 136 -18.74 9.39 16.08
N ASN A 137 -17.99 9.67 15.01
CA ASN A 137 -17.26 10.92 14.83
C ASN A 137 -17.97 11.86 13.83
N LYS A 138 -17.53 13.12 13.77
CA LYS A 138 -18.05 14.18 12.88
C LYS A 138 -19.52 14.55 13.09
N ILE A 139 -19.97 14.53 14.34
CA ILE A 139 -21.32 14.98 14.71
C ILE A 139 -21.56 16.48 14.43
N ASP A 140 -20.49 17.24 14.16
CA ASP A 140 -20.56 18.65 13.77
C ASP A 140 -21.06 18.87 12.33
N LEU A 141 -21.10 17.83 11.50
CA LEU A 141 -21.56 17.96 10.11
C LEU A 141 -23.08 18.10 10.03
N PRO A 142 -23.62 18.97 9.17
CA PRO A 142 -25.07 19.10 8.97
C PRO A 142 -25.75 17.82 8.47
N ALA A 143 -25.00 16.94 7.83
CA ALA A 143 -25.46 15.64 7.33
C ALA A 143 -25.22 14.48 8.32
N ALA A 144 -24.74 14.77 9.54
CA ALA A 144 -24.51 13.75 10.55
C ALA A 144 -25.85 13.15 11.02
N ASP A 145 -25.91 11.83 11.07
CA ASP A 145 -27.03 11.05 11.60
C ASP A 145 -26.51 9.95 12.53
N PRO A 146 -26.14 10.29 13.78
CA PRO A 146 -25.54 9.35 14.71
C PRO A 146 -26.44 8.16 15.06
N LEU A 147 -27.76 8.36 15.11
CA LEU A 147 -28.72 7.30 15.45
C LEU A 147 -28.74 6.23 14.37
N ARG A 148 -28.87 6.63 13.11
CA ARG A 148 -28.81 5.71 11.97
C ARG A 148 -27.48 4.97 11.92
N VAL A 149 -26.36 5.66 12.20
CA VAL A 149 -25.03 5.02 12.20
C VAL A 149 -24.86 4.02 13.35
N ALA A 150 -25.43 4.29 14.52
CA ALA A 150 -25.46 3.33 15.62
C ALA A 150 -26.21 2.05 15.23
N GLU A 151 -27.38 2.19 14.60
CA GLU A 151 -28.15 1.05 14.06
C GLU A 151 -27.38 0.28 12.97
N ASP A 152 -26.65 0.98 12.10
CA ASP A 152 -25.79 0.36 11.08
C ASP A 152 -24.68 -0.48 11.73
N ILE A 153 -24.05 0.01 12.81
CA ILE A 153 -23.00 -0.71 13.54
C ILE A 153 -23.60 -1.96 14.22
N GLU A 154 -24.74 -1.83 14.90
CA GLU A 154 -25.41 -2.96 15.56
C GLU A 154 -25.83 -4.04 14.56
N SER A 155 -26.46 -3.66 13.46
CA SER A 155 -26.98 -4.59 12.45
C SER A 155 -25.88 -5.27 11.63
N THR A 156 -24.80 -4.54 11.31
CA THR A 156 -23.73 -5.05 10.43
C THR A 156 -22.62 -5.74 11.19
N ILE A 157 -22.20 -5.16 12.32
CA ILE A 157 -21.01 -5.58 13.07
C ILE A 157 -21.41 -6.37 14.32
N GLY A 158 -22.59 -6.09 14.90
CA GLY A 158 -23.07 -6.77 16.10
C GLY A 158 -22.49 -6.21 17.41
N LEU A 159 -22.02 -4.97 17.41
CA LEU A 159 -21.55 -4.27 18.62
C LEU A 159 -22.71 -3.49 19.25
N ASP A 160 -22.87 -3.59 20.58
CA ASP A 160 -23.85 -2.83 21.33
C ASP A 160 -23.54 -1.33 21.27
N CYS A 161 -24.47 -0.55 20.71
CA CYS A 161 -24.34 0.89 20.54
C CYS A 161 -25.34 1.69 21.41
N THR A 162 -25.95 1.06 22.41
CA THR A 162 -26.92 1.72 23.32
C THR A 162 -26.34 2.99 23.96
N ASP A 163 -25.09 2.92 24.41
CA ASP A 163 -24.34 4.03 25.01
C ASP A 163 -23.16 4.47 24.11
N VAL A 164 -23.36 4.46 22.78
CA VAL A 164 -22.29 4.80 21.83
C VAL A 164 -21.82 6.25 22.02
N LEU A 165 -20.50 6.43 22.00
CA LEU A 165 -19.90 7.75 22.15
C LEU A 165 -20.04 8.54 20.87
N GLN A 166 -20.66 9.71 20.98
CA GLN A 166 -20.79 10.70 19.93
C GLN A 166 -19.74 11.79 20.16
N VAL A 167 -18.84 11.97 19.19
CA VAL A 167 -17.74 12.92 19.29
C VAL A 167 -17.61 13.75 18.03
N SER A 168 -17.04 14.95 18.18
CA SER A 168 -16.48 15.69 17.06
C SER A 168 -15.01 15.93 17.33
N ALA A 169 -14.14 15.22 16.61
CA ALA A 169 -12.71 15.45 16.64
C ALA A 169 -12.33 16.90 16.27
N LYS A 170 -13.17 17.55 15.45
CA LYS A 170 -12.96 18.93 14.98
C LYS A 170 -13.30 19.98 16.03
N SER A 171 -14.45 19.87 16.70
CA SER A 171 -14.84 20.83 17.76
C SER A 171 -14.23 20.46 19.12
N GLY A 172 -13.90 19.19 19.34
CA GLY A 172 -13.50 18.61 20.63
C GLY A 172 -14.66 18.15 21.49
N GLU A 173 -15.90 18.23 21.00
CA GLU A 173 -17.07 17.74 21.73
C GLU A 173 -16.98 16.23 21.95
N GLY A 174 -17.26 15.78 23.18
CA GLY A 174 -17.26 14.37 23.57
C GLY A 174 -15.89 13.73 23.83
N ILE A 175 -14.78 14.41 23.55
CA ILE A 175 -13.42 13.82 23.66
C ILE A 175 -13.04 13.49 25.10
N LYS A 176 -13.42 14.33 26.06
CA LYS A 176 -13.17 14.04 27.47
C LYS A 176 -13.89 12.76 27.92
N ASN A 177 -15.17 12.63 27.55
CA ASN A 177 -15.96 11.43 27.85
C ASN A 177 -15.36 10.20 27.17
N LEU A 178 -14.80 10.33 25.96
CA LEU A 178 -14.08 9.27 25.27
C LEU A 178 -12.83 8.81 26.04
N LEU A 179 -12.01 9.73 26.54
CA LEU A 179 -10.84 9.39 27.36
C LEU A 179 -11.23 8.65 28.64
N GLU A 180 -12.28 9.10 29.30
CA GLU A 180 -12.79 8.44 30.51
C GLU A 180 -13.32 7.02 30.19
N ARG A 181 -14.05 6.87 29.07
CA ARG A 181 -14.58 5.58 28.64
C ARG A 181 -13.49 4.59 28.22
N ILE A 182 -12.42 5.08 27.59
CA ILE A 182 -11.22 4.28 27.27
C ILE A 182 -10.65 3.65 28.54
N ILE A 183 -10.54 4.43 29.62
CA ILE A 183 -10.01 3.94 30.90
C ILE A 183 -10.93 2.88 31.52
N GLU A 184 -12.24 3.06 31.40
CA GLU A 184 -13.25 2.17 31.97
C GLU A 184 -13.44 0.86 31.20
N CYS A 185 -13.37 0.88 29.86
CA CYS A 185 -13.70 -0.28 29.02
C CYS A 185 -12.48 -1.08 28.60
N ILE A 186 -11.43 -0.40 28.16
CA ILE A 186 -10.25 -1.10 27.64
C ILE A 186 -9.56 -1.78 28.82
N PRO A 187 -9.23 -3.08 28.73
CA PRO A 187 -8.59 -3.77 29.83
C PRO A 187 -7.14 -3.31 30.00
N ALA A 188 -6.63 -3.48 31.22
CA ALA A 188 -5.21 -3.32 31.49
C ALA A 188 -4.39 -4.41 30.78
N PRO A 189 -3.13 -4.12 30.39
CA PRO A 189 -2.21 -5.15 29.91
C PRO A 189 -2.05 -6.26 30.95
N SER A 190 -2.00 -7.51 30.47
CA SER A 190 -1.71 -8.68 31.30
C SER A 190 -0.27 -9.15 31.06
N GLY A 191 0.43 -9.54 32.13
CA GLY A 191 1.79 -10.02 32.06
C GLY A 191 2.42 -10.21 33.44
N ASP A 192 3.45 -11.05 33.53
CA ASP A 192 4.19 -11.29 34.77
C ASP A 192 5.49 -10.47 34.80
N GLU A 193 5.57 -9.53 35.74
CA GLU A 193 6.74 -8.68 35.96
C GLU A 193 8.00 -9.47 36.39
N ASN A 194 7.83 -10.64 37.00
CA ASN A 194 8.92 -11.48 37.49
C ASN A 194 9.36 -12.56 36.48
N ALA A 195 8.57 -12.76 35.42
CA ALA A 195 8.93 -13.65 34.34
C ALA A 195 10.11 -13.09 33.53
N PRO A 196 10.82 -13.94 32.77
CA PRO A 196 11.91 -13.46 31.93
C PRO A 196 11.40 -12.49 30.86
N THR A 197 12.25 -11.51 30.51
CA THR A 197 11.92 -10.44 29.56
C THR A 197 11.35 -11.03 28.27
N LYS A 198 10.13 -10.60 27.91
CA LYS A 198 9.46 -10.97 26.67
C LYS A 198 8.92 -9.70 26.01
N ALA A 199 9.63 -9.16 25.03
CA ALA A 199 9.22 -7.97 24.31
C ALA A 199 8.93 -8.29 22.84
N LEU A 200 7.76 -7.91 22.34
CA LEU A 200 7.39 -8.02 20.93
C LEU A 200 7.85 -6.79 20.17
N ILE A 201 8.61 -6.97 19.10
CA ILE A 201 8.91 -5.90 18.15
C ILE A 201 7.72 -5.76 17.20
N TYR A 202 7.04 -4.62 17.23
CA TYR A 202 5.89 -4.39 16.33
C TYR A 202 6.11 -3.26 15.33
N ASP A 203 7.12 -2.40 15.53
CA ASP A 203 7.66 -1.51 14.50
C ASP A 203 9.18 -1.34 14.67
N SER A 204 9.84 -0.92 13.59
CA SER A 204 11.28 -0.67 13.57
C SER A 204 11.65 0.31 12.45
N TRP A 205 12.61 1.19 12.69
CA TRP A 205 13.08 2.14 11.68
C TRP A 205 14.54 2.51 11.90
N PHE A 206 15.15 3.13 10.90
CA PHE A 206 16.52 3.60 10.97
C PHE A 206 16.57 5.08 11.33
N ASP A 207 17.34 5.42 12.37
CA ASP A 207 17.67 6.78 12.78
C ASP A 207 19.14 7.06 12.44
N ASN A 208 19.40 8.19 11.77
CA ASN A 208 20.75 8.53 11.29
C ASN A 208 21.78 8.68 12.43
N TYR A 209 21.34 8.99 13.64
CA TYR A 209 22.21 9.19 14.80
C TYR A 209 22.19 8.01 15.76
N LEU A 210 21.02 7.42 15.99
CA LEU A 210 20.83 6.35 16.97
C LEU A 210 20.93 4.94 16.36
N GLY A 211 21.03 4.83 15.04
CA GLY A 211 21.01 3.56 14.31
C GLY A 211 19.61 2.97 14.23
N ALA A 212 19.52 1.64 14.12
CA ALA A 212 18.24 0.96 14.11
C ALA A 212 17.57 1.04 15.49
N LEU A 213 16.34 1.54 15.48
CA LEU A 213 15.44 1.60 16.63
C LEU A 213 14.31 0.62 16.42
N ALA A 214 13.87 -0.01 17.50
CA ALA A 214 12.68 -0.84 17.50
C ALA A 214 11.68 -0.34 18.54
N LEU A 215 10.41 -0.35 18.18
CA LEU A 215 9.31 -0.09 19.06
C LEU A 215 8.74 -1.42 19.54
N VAL A 216 8.73 -1.57 20.86
CA VAL A 216 8.45 -2.83 21.52
C VAL A 216 7.31 -2.71 22.52
N ARG A 217 6.49 -3.75 22.57
CA ARG A 217 5.53 -4.00 23.66
C ARG A 217 6.14 -5.01 24.61
N LEU A 218 6.29 -4.66 25.88
CA LEU A 218 6.79 -5.59 26.88
C LEU A 218 5.66 -6.44 27.44
N VAL A 219 5.61 -7.72 27.07
CA VAL A 219 4.58 -8.66 27.52
C VAL A 219 4.89 -9.20 28.90
N ASN A 220 6.16 -9.54 29.17
CA ASN A 220 6.60 -10.05 30.47
C ASN A 220 7.96 -9.45 30.87
N GLY A 221 8.20 -9.41 32.17
CA GLY A 221 9.48 -9.00 32.76
C GLY A 221 9.71 -7.49 32.71
N THR A 222 11.00 -7.11 32.72
CA THR A 222 11.44 -5.71 32.62
C THR A 222 12.58 -5.59 31.62
N LEU A 223 12.72 -4.42 30.99
CA LEU A 223 13.88 -4.05 30.17
C LEU A 223 14.64 -2.92 30.85
N ARG A 224 15.97 -2.98 30.87
CA ARG A 224 16.84 -1.96 31.48
C ARG A 224 17.99 -1.58 30.56
N VAL A 225 18.42 -0.32 30.63
CA VAL A 225 19.67 0.11 29.98
C VAL A 225 20.86 -0.67 30.55
N GLY A 226 21.75 -1.15 29.68
CA GLY A 226 22.88 -2.03 30.00
C GLY A 226 22.52 -3.51 30.17
N GLN A 227 21.25 -3.89 30.01
CA GLN A 227 20.85 -5.29 29.99
C GLN A 227 21.35 -5.97 28.71
N GLU A 228 21.79 -7.22 28.82
CA GLU A 228 22.13 -8.04 27.67
C GLU A 228 20.89 -8.79 27.19
N VAL A 229 20.43 -8.50 25.98
CA VAL A 229 19.23 -9.08 25.38
C VAL A 229 19.58 -9.95 24.19
N GLN A 230 18.71 -10.91 23.88
CA GLN A 230 18.81 -11.79 22.73
C GLN A 230 17.59 -11.60 21.84
N VAL A 231 17.85 -11.46 20.54
CA VAL A 231 16.82 -11.48 19.50
C VAL A 231 16.55 -12.94 19.12
N MET A 232 15.32 -13.43 19.32
CA MET A 232 15.03 -14.86 19.25
C MET A 232 15.18 -15.46 17.85
N SER A 233 14.78 -14.76 16.77
CA SER A 233 14.90 -15.32 15.42
C SER A 233 16.35 -15.55 14.97
N SER A 234 17.24 -14.62 15.31
CA SER A 234 18.65 -14.65 14.90
C SER A 234 19.56 -15.31 15.94
N GLY A 235 19.11 -15.41 17.19
CA GLY A 235 19.88 -15.89 18.33
C GLY A 235 21.00 -14.95 18.76
N LYS A 236 21.17 -13.79 18.12
CA LYS A 236 22.23 -12.83 18.40
C LYS A 236 21.96 -12.05 19.69
N LYS A 237 23.04 -11.70 20.38
CA LYS A 237 23.03 -11.01 21.66
C LYS A 237 23.50 -9.56 21.49
N TYR A 238 22.82 -8.65 22.17
CA TYR A 238 23.10 -7.22 22.12
C TYR A 238 22.96 -6.60 23.50
N GLU A 239 23.63 -5.48 23.72
CA GLU A 239 23.46 -4.66 24.90
C GLU A 239 22.43 -3.56 24.63
N VAL A 240 21.53 -3.32 25.58
CA VAL A 240 20.58 -2.21 25.51
C VAL A 240 21.30 -0.90 25.77
N LEU A 241 21.51 -0.11 24.72
CA LEU A 241 22.24 1.17 24.81
C LEU A 241 21.36 2.30 25.36
N ALA A 242 20.11 2.36 24.91
CA ALA A 242 19.17 3.38 25.34
C ALA A 242 17.72 2.89 25.22
N LEU A 243 16.87 3.41 26.10
CA LEU A 243 15.44 3.18 26.11
C LEU A 243 14.70 4.53 26.07
N TYR A 244 13.60 4.58 25.33
CA TYR A 244 12.76 5.78 25.24
C TYR A 244 11.27 5.43 25.34
N TYR A 245 10.47 6.39 25.76
CA TYR A 245 9.02 6.36 25.54
C TYR A 245 8.65 7.13 24.26
N PRO A 246 7.67 6.63 23.50
CA PRO A 246 7.16 7.32 22.32
C PRO A 246 6.41 8.58 22.72
N HIS A 247 6.61 9.66 21.98
CA HIS A 247 5.99 10.96 22.23
C HIS A 247 5.91 11.75 20.91
N PRO A 248 4.89 12.61 20.69
CA PRO A 248 4.62 13.17 19.37
C PRO A 248 5.74 14.06 18.83
N VAL A 249 6.44 14.76 19.72
CA VAL A 249 7.47 15.75 19.34
C VAL A 249 8.89 15.17 19.43
N GLN A 250 9.22 14.49 20.52
CA GLN A 250 10.57 14.01 20.80
C GLN A 250 10.55 12.80 21.72
N LYS A 251 11.41 11.82 21.43
CA LYS A 251 11.55 10.59 22.21
C LYS A 251 11.96 10.93 23.66
N ILE A 252 11.24 10.40 24.66
CA ILE A 252 11.53 10.70 26.08
C ILE A 252 12.47 9.63 26.63
N LEU A 253 13.67 9.99 27.06
CA LEU A 253 14.65 9.05 27.61
C LEU A 253 14.14 8.40 28.92
N THR A 254 14.25 7.07 29.01
CA THR A 254 13.96 6.30 30.23
C THR A 254 15.09 5.32 30.54
N GLN A 255 15.15 4.84 31.78
CA GLN A 255 16.14 3.85 32.23
C GLN A 255 15.58 2.42 32.22
N THR A 256 14.26 2.30 32.27
CA THR A 256 13.56 1.03 32.37
C THR A 256 12.23 1.09 31.63
N ILE A 257 11.83 -0.03 31.05
CA ILE A 257 10.47 -0.27 30.53
C ILE A 257 9.91 -1.48 31.30
N GLY A 258 8.73 -1.30 31.88
CA GLY A 258 8.04 -2.29 32.70
C GLY A 258 7.03 -3.12 31.91
N CYS A 259 6.47 -4.13 32.58
CA CYS A 259 5.52 -5.06 31.98
C CYS A 259 4.24 -4.34 31.55
N GLY A 260 3.78 -4.60 30.33
CA GLY A 260 2.61 -3.94 29.74
C GLY A 260 2.91 -2.58 29.10
N GLU A 261 4.11 -2.01 29.29
CA GLU A 261 4.48 -0.74 28.69
C GLU A 261 4.96 -0.89 27.23
N ILE A 262 4.78 0.19 26.48
CA ILE A 262 5.33 0.38 25.14
C ILE A 262 6.54 1.30 25.23
N GLY A 263 7.62 0.95 24.54
CA GLY A 263 8.79 1.80 24.45
C GLY A 263 9.69 1.50 23.27
N ILE A 264 10.66 2.37 23.05
CA ILE A 264 11.63 2.31 21.96
C ILE A 264 12.96 1.84 22.53
N ILE A 265 13.56 0.84 21.88
CA ILE A 265 14.85 0.28 22.25
C ILE A 265 15.89 0.59 21.17
N SER A 266 17.09 0.98 21.62
CA SER A 266 18.29 1.11 20.78
C SER A 266 19.33 0.08 21.17
N LEU A 267 19.76 -0.72 20.19
CA LEU A 267 20.80 -1.75 20.33
C LEU A 267 22.12 -1.40 19.62
N GLY A 268 22.21 -0.20 19.03
CA GLY A 268 23.40 0.23 18.26
C GLY A 268 23.58 -0.50 16.92
N LEU A 269 22.49 -1.06 16.40
CA LEU A 269 22.49 -1.81 15.15
C LEU A 269 22.56 -0.89 13.92
N LYS A 270 23.31 -1.30 12.91
CA LYS A 270 23.44 -0.57 11.63
C LYS A 270 22.36 -0.92 10.61
N SER A 271 21.59 -1.97 10.87
CA SER A 271 20.51 -2.43 10.00
C SER A 271 19.30 -2.84 10.80
N VAL A 272 18.12 -2.49 10.29
CA VAL A 272 16.83 -2.84 10.87
C VAL A 272 16.50 -4.33 10.64
N THR A 273 17.14 -4.97 9.65
CA THR A 273 16.91 -6.39 9.34
C THR A 273 17.24 -7.35 10.49
N GLU A 274 18.11 -6.93 11.41
CA GLU A 274 18.45 -7.73 12.61
C GLU A 274 17.40 -7.60 13.73
N MET A 275 16.48 -6.64 13.60
CA MET A 275 15.34 -6.39 14.49
C MET A 275 14.03 -6.51 13.71
N ALA A 276 13.83 -7.66 13.07
CA ALA A 276 12.66 -7.86 12.22
C ALA A 276 11.36 -7.66 13.01
N VAL A 277 10.41 -6.97 12.39
CA VAL A 277 9.07 -6.80 12.96
C VAL A 277 8.38 -8.17 13.11
N GLY A 278 7.82 -8.42 14.29
CA GLY A 278 7.25 -9.71 14.70
C GLY A 278 8.19 -10.58 15.50
N ASP A 279 9.46 -10.21 15.62
CA ASP A 279 10.41 -10.94 16.43
C ASP A 279 10.27 -10.61 17.93
N THR A 280 10.84 -11.48 18.76
CA THR A 280 10.82 -11.34 20.22
C THR A 280 12.22 -11.04 20.74
N ILE A 281 12.32 -9.98 21.55
CA ILE A 281 13.51 -9.68 22.36
C ILE A 281 13.33 -10.31 23.73
N THR A 282 14.34 -11.06 24.18
CA THR A 282 14.36 -11.71 25.48
C THR A 282 15.66 -11.49 26.24
N ASP A 283 15.73 -11.86 27.52
CA ASP A 283 16.96 -11.76 28.30
C ASP A 283 17.97 -12.83 27.83
N SER A 284 19.22 -12.42 27.57
CA SER A 284 20.31 -13.31 27.16
C SER A 284 20.69 -14.34 28.24
N LYS A 285 20.49 -14.00 29.53
CA LYS A 285 20.85 -14.87 30.66
C LYS A 285 19.72 -15.83 31.04
N ASN A 286 18.49 -15.37 30.89
CA ASN A 286 17.28 -16.14 31.20
C ASN A 286 16.29 -16.00 30.04
N PRO A 287 16.52 -16.69 28.90
CA PRO A 287 15.66 -16.53 27.74
C PRO A 287 14.28 -17.11 28.00
N THR A 288 13.26 -16.47 27.44
CA THR A 288 11.89 -17.00 27.46
C THR A 288 11.80 -18.31 26.68
N LYS A 289 10.91 -19.20 27.13
CA LYS A 289 10.77 -20.55 26.55
C LYS A 289 10.20 -20.56 25.13
N ALA A 290 9.34 -19.60 24.82
CA ALA A 290 8.65 -19.49 23.55
C ALA A 290 8.55 -18.02 23.15
N PRO A 291 8.75 -17.70 21.84
CA PRO A 291 8.57 -16.35 21.34
C PRO A 291 7.13 -15.86 21.55
N VAL A 292 6.91 -14.56 21.43
CA VAL A 292 5.55 -14.04 21.21
C VAL A 292 5.09 -14.59 19.85
N GLU A 293 3.80 -14.90 19.73
CA GLU A 293 3.23 -15.27 18.44
C GLU A 293 3.42 -14.09 17.48
N GLY A 294 4.42 -14.22 16.60
CA GLY A 294 4.91 -13.12 15.76
C GLY A 294 4.15 -13.01 14.45
N PHE A 295 4.42 -11.94 13.71
CA PHE A 295 3.78 -11.72 12.41
C PHE A 295 4.45 -12.52 11.31
N ARG A 296 3.66 -12.91 10.31
CA ARG A 296 4.20 -13.34 9.02
C ARG A 296 4.70 -12.11 8.29
N PRO A 297 5.85 -12.15 7.61
CA PRO A 297 6.36 -11.01 6.86
C PRO A 297 5.40 -10.59 5.75
N ALA A 298 5.38 -9.30 5.45
CA ALA A 298 4.52 -8.73 4.43
C ALA A 298 4.96 -9.28 3.07
N LYS A 299 4.06 -9.93 2.35
CA LYS A 299 4.35 -10.45 1.01
C LYS A 299 3.87 -9.43 -0.02
N PRO A 300 4.77 -8.86 -0.83
CA PRO A 300 4.34 -8.02 -1.94
C PRO A 300 3.56 -8.87 -2.95
N PHE A 301 2.48 -8.28 -3.46
CA PHE A 301 1.58 -8.92 -4.43
C PHE A 301 1.41 -8.10 -5.71
N VAL A 302 1.82 -6.83 -5.69
CA VAL A 302 1.93 -5.97 -6.88
C VAL A 302 3.40 -5.74 -7.21
N PHE A 303 3.78 -5.87 -8.47
CA PHE A 303 5.15 -5.67 -8.93
C PHE A 303 5.20 -4.71 -10.11
N ALA A 304 6.16 -3.79 -10.10
CA ALA A 304 6.41 -2.88 -11.22
C ALA A 304 7.92 -2.68 -11.38
N GLY A 305 8.35 -2.45 -12.62
CA GLY A 305 9.71 -2.01 -12.91
C GLY A 305 9.84 -0.52 -12.68
N ILE A 306 10.85 -0.10 -11.92
CA ILE A 306 11.22 1.29 -11.66
C ILE A 306 12.57 1.57 -12.33
N TYR A 307 12.58 2.54 -13.23
CA TYR A 307 13.75 2.89 -14.05
C TYR A 307 14.09 4.38 -13.88
N PRO A 308 15.37 4.73 -13.69
CA PRO A 308 15.77 6.12 -13.75
C PRO A 308 15.74 6.60 -15.20
N ILE A 309 15.30 7.84 -15.42
CA ILE A 309 15.32 8.48 -16.75
C ILE A 309 16.76 8.65 -17.25
N GLU A 310 17.66 8.96 -16.31
CA GLU A 310 19.09 9.12 -16.53
C GLU A 310 19.78 7.78 -16.17
N THR A 311 20.34 7.09 -17.16
CA THR A 311 20.89 5.73 -16.98
C THR A 311 22.08 5.67 -16.01
N ASP A 312 22.77 6.77 -15.80
CA ASP A 312 23.86 6.93 -14.84
C ASP A 312 23.39 6.99 -13.38
N LYS A 313 22.09 7.28 -13.14
CA LYS A 313 21.48 7.28 -11.80
C LYS A 313 21.04 5.91 -11.30
N PHE A 314 21.36 4.83 -12.01
CA PHE A 314 21.04 3.46 -11.57
C PHE A 314 21.60 3.16 -10.17
N GLU A 315 22.81 3.62 -9.89
CA GLU A 315 23.46 3.41 -8.59
C GLU A 315 22.81 4.24 -7.47
N GLU A 316 22.43 5.48 -7.76
CA GLU A 316 21.69 6.33 -6.81
C GLU A 316 20.31 5.72 -6.49
N LEU A 317 19.61 5.20 -7.50
CA LEU A 317 18.35 4.48 -7.31
C LEU A 317 18.53 3.23 -6.43
N ARG A 318 19.60 2.46 -6.65
CA ARG A 318 19.93 1.29 -5.82
C ARG A 318 20.10 1.69 -4.36
N GLU A 319 20.89 2.73 -4.10
CA GLU A 319 21.12 3.24 -2.74
C GLU A 319 19.84 3.78 -2.10
N ALA A 320 19.01 4.50 -2.87
CA ALA A 320 17.73 5.02 -2.41
C ALA A 320 16.75 3.89 -2.02
N LEU A 321 16.63 2.85 -2.86
CA LEU A 321 15.81 1.66 -2.56
C LEU A 321 16.32 0.92 -1.32
N HIS A 322 17.65 0.78 -1.14
CA HIS A 322 18.21 0.20 0.07
C HIS A 322 17.88 1.03 1.32
N LYS A 323 17.96 2.36 1.25
CA LYS A 323 17.60 3.25 2.35
C LYS A 323 16.11 3.20 2.68
N LEU A 324 15.23 3.16 1.67
CA LEU A 324 13.79 3.03 1.88
C LEU A 324 13.44 1.68 2.51
N LYS A 325 14.04 0.59 2.04
CA LYS A 325 13.83 -0.76 2.59
C LYS A 325 14.19 -0.89 4.07
N LEU A 326 15.08 -0.04 4.60
CA LEU A 326 15.38 -0.01 6.04
C LEU A 326 14.17 0.44 6.87
N ASN A 327 13.31 1.28 6.31
CA ASN A 327 12.12 1.81 6.99
C ASN A 327 10.84 1.09 6.56
N ASP A 328 10.86 0.43 5.40
CA ASP A 328 9.75 -0.30 4.82
C ASP A 328 10.11 -1.76 4.58
N SER A 329 9.73 -2.60 5.54
CA SER A 329 9.94 -4.05 5.48
C SER A 329 9.18 -4.76 4.36
N ALA A 330 8.13 -4.14 3.80
CA ALA A 330 7.31 -4.75 2.76
C ALA A 330 7.91 -4.56 1.37
N LEU A 331 8.80 -3.57 1.21
CA LEU A 331 9.49 -3.30 -0.03
C LEU A 331 10.48 -4.43 -0.37
N SER A 332 10.28 -5.05 -1.53
CA SER A 332 11.23 -6.00 -2.13
C SER A 332 11.69 -5.46 -3.47
N PHE A 333 12.95 -5.71 -3.84
CA PHE A 333 13.42 -5.32 -5.15
C PHE A 333 14.58 -6.20 -5.63
N GLU A 334 14.68 -6.35 -6.94
CA GLU A 334 15.77 -7.04 -7.63
C GLU A 334 16.19 -6.25 -8.87
N PRO A 335 17.49 -6.26 -9.25
CA PRO A 335 17.94 -5.60 -10.47
C PRO A 335 17.26 -6.18 -11.71
N GLU A 336 16.81 -5.30 -12.61
CA GLU A 336 16.12 -5.66 -13.84
C GLU A 336 16.68 -4.87 -15.01
N THR A 337 16.73 -5.48 -16.19
CA THR A 337 17.15 -4.83 -17.42
C THR A 337 16.03 -4.84 -18.43
N SER A 338 15.67 -3.66 -18.93
CA SER A 338 14.74 -3.49 -20.04
C SER A 338 15.48 -3.11 -21.31
N VAL A 339 15.03 -3.63 -22.45
CA VAL A 339 15.55 -3.24 -23.77
C VAL A 339 15.21 -1.78 -24.08
N ALA A 340 14.03 -1.33 -23.65
CA ALA A 340 13.53 0.02 -23.91
C ALA A 340 14.00 1.04 -22.86
N LEU A 341 14.04 0.66 -21.58
CA LEU A 341 14.29 1.58 -20.46
C LEU A 341 15.69 1.44 -19.83
N GLY A 342 16.48 0.45 -20.25
CA GLY A 342 17.82 0.23 -19.71
C GLY A 342 17.82 -0.44 -18.33
N PHE A 343 18.75 -0.06 -17.46
CA PHE A 343 18.91 -0.66 -16.13
C PHE A 343 17.92 -0.04 -15.14
N GLY A 344 17.20 -0.88 -14.40
CA GLY A 344 16.30 -0.47 -13.35
C GLY A 344 16.12 -1.57 -12.31
N PHE A 345 15.04 -1.49 -11.56
CA PHE A 345 14.72 -2.46 -10.52
C PHE A 345 13.31 -2.94 -10.68
N ARG A 346 13.13 -4.25 -10.57
CA ARG A 346 11.84 -4.85 -10.35
C ARG A 346 11.49 -4.68 -8.88
N VAL A 347 10.44 -3.96 -8.55
CA VAL A 347 10.07 -3.63 -7.18
C VAL A 347 8.70 -4.22 -6.85
N GLY A 348 8.59 -4.88 -5.69
CA GLY A 348 7.37 -5.46 -5.15
C GLY A 348 6.76 -4.59 -4.05
N PHE A 349 5.44 -4.43 -4.10
CA PHE A 349 4.60 -3.57 -3.27
C PHE A 349 3.40 -4.33 -2.68
N LEU A 350 2.85 -3.79 -1.59
CA LEU A 350 1.57 -4.19 -1.00
C LEU A 350 0.33 -3.67 -1.74
N GLY A 351 0.48 -3.06 -2.91
CA GLY A 351 -0.63 -2.48 -3.64
C GLY A 351 -0.24 -1.23 -4.42
N LEU A 352 -1.24 -0.60 -5.03
CA LEU A 352 -1.04 0.55 -5.93
C LEU A 352 -0.71 1.82 -5.16
N LEU A 353 -1.42 2.10 -4.06
CA LEU A 353 -1.15 3.28 -3.27
C LEU A 353 0.24 3.19 -2.66
N HIS A 354 0.62 2.00 -2.18
CA HIS A 354 1.98 1.76 -1.70
C HIS A 354 3.04 2.01 -2.79
N MET A 355 2.79 1.55 -4.03
CA MET A 355 3.68 1.83 -5.17
C MET A 355 3.81 3.33 -5.44
N GLU A 356 2.69 4.07 -5.48
CA GLU A 356 2.71 5.52 -5.70
C GLU A 356 3.48 6.26 -4.60
N VAL A 357 3.23 5.92 -3.34
CA VAL A 357 3.92 6.49 -2.19
C VAL A 357 5.42 6.24 -2.29
N VAL A 358 5.84 5.01 -2.54
CA VAL A 358 7.27 4.67 -2.66
C VAL A 358 7.92 5.40 -3.83
N LYS A 359 7.25 5.46 -4.98
CA LYS A 359 7.74 6.21 -6.14
C LYS A 359 7.92 7.70 -5.81
N GLU A 360 6.90 8.32 -5.24
CA GLU A 360 6.92 9.74 -4.90
C GLU A 360 7.97 10.07 -3.83
N ARG A 361 8.19 9.17 -2.87
CA ARG A 361 9.29 9.28 -1.90
C ARG A 361 10.66 9.19 -2.58
N LEU A 362 10.85 8.28 -3.53
CA LEU A 362 12.09 8.21 -4.31
C LEU A 362 12.33 9.51 -5.10
N GLU A 363 11.28 10.10 -5.68
CA GLU A 363 11.38 11.33 -6.46
C GLU A 363 11.69 12.55 -5.57
N ARG A 364 11.01 12.67 -4.42
CA ARG A 364 11.14 13.83 -3.52
C ARG A 364 12.35 13.73 -2.57
N GLU A 365 12.50 12.62 -1.86
CA GLU A 365 13.55 12.45 -0.83
C GLU A 365 14.94 12.28 -1.45
N PHE A 366 15.02 11.67 -2.64
CA PHE A 366 16.29 11.35 -3.30
C PHE A 366 16.51 12.12 -4.61
N SER A 367 15.57 12.99 -5.02
CA SER A 367 15.69 13.82 -6.23
C SER A 367 15.93 13.00 -7.52
N LEU A 368 15.30 11.83 -7.60
CA LEU A 368 15.37 10.93 -8.75
C LEU A 368 14.19 11.17 -9.69
N ASN A 369 14.42 11.18 -11.00
CA ASN A 369 13.33 11.21 -11.98
C ASN A 369 13.10 9.78 -12.48
N LEU A 370 11.92 9.23 -12.22
CA LEU A 370 11.66 7.79 -12.38
C LEU A 370 10.50 7.51 -13.35
N ILE A 371 10.67 6.43 -14.13
CA ILE A 371 9.61 5.82 -14.94
C ILE A 371 9.20 4.52 -14.23
N ALA A 372 7.90 4.35 -14.00
CA ALA A 372 7.32 3.10 -13.53
C ALA A 372 6.62 2.39 -14.69
N THR A 373 6.83 1.08 -14.84
CA THR A 373 6.06 0.26 -15.79
C THR A 373 4.65 0.02 -15.26
N ALA A 374 3.79 -0.57 -16.10
CA ALA A 374 2.51 -1.07 -15.62
C ALA A 374 2.71 -2.08 -14.48
N PRO A 375 1.94 -1.97 -13.39
CA PRO A 375 1.97 -2.93 -12.31
C PRO A 375 1.41 -4.28 -12.78
N THR A 376 1.92 -5.34 -12.16
CA THR A 376 1.64 -6.74 -12.52
C THR A 376 1.59 -7.60 -11.27
N VAL A 377 1.11 -8.83 -11.43
CA VAL A 377 0.99 -9.82 -10.34
C VAL A 377 1.90 -11.02 -10.62
N VAL A 378 2.14 -11.85 -9.61
CA VAL A 378 2.94 -13.07 -9.75
C VAL A 378 2.07 -14.20 -10.28
N TYR A 379 2.45 -14.77 -11.42
CA TYR A 379 1.81 -15.95 -12.01
C TYR A 379 2.57 -17.23 -11.66
N GLU A 380 1.85 -18.32 -11.45
CA GLU A 380 2.45 -19.65 -11.33
C GLU A 380 2.31 -20.39 -12.67
N VAL A 381 3.44 -20.63 -13.33
CA VAL A 381 3.48 -21.33 -14.62
C VAL A 381 3.94 -22.75 -14.40
N TYR A 382 3.08 -23.70 -14.72
CA TYR A 382 3.41 -25.13 -14.74
C TYR A 382 3.89 -25.49 -16.14
N MET A 383 5.10 -26.01 -16.21
CA MET A 383 5.76 -26.40 -17.44
C MET A 383 5.40 -27.84 -17.80
N THR A 384 5.48 -28.16 -19.08
CA THR A 384 5.27 -29.53 -19.62
C THR A 384 6.26 -30.58 -19.07
N ASP A 385 7.37 -30.15 -18.48
CA ASP A 385 8.33 -31.02 -17.81
C ASP A 385 8.01 -31.27 -16.32
N GLY A 386 6.89 -30.71 -15.83
CA GLY A 386 6.46 -30.79 -14.44
C GLY A 386 7.09 -29.75 -13.50
N SER A 387 7.99 -28.89 -13.98
CA SER A 387 8.56 -27.81 -13.17
C SER A 387 7.58 -26.64 -13.01
N LYS A 388 7.70 -25.92 -11.89
CA LYS A 388 6.92 -24.72 -11.60
C LYS A 388 7.83 -23.50 -11.62
N VAL A 389 7.43 -22.48 -12.38
CA VAL A 389 8.14 -21.20 -12.48
C VAL A 389 7.21 -20.08 -12.02
N LEU A 390 7.72 -19.22 -11.13
CA LEU A 390 7.04 -17.99 -10.74
C LEU A 390 7.42 -16.90 -11.74
N VAL A 391 6.42 -16.35 -12.43
CA VAL A 391 6.62 -15.32 -13.45
C VAL A 391 6.09 -14.01 -12.91
N GLN A 392 6.99 -13.04 -12.71
CA GLN A 392 6.62 -11.70 -12.29
C GLN A 392 6.59 -10.76 -13.50
N ASN A 393 7.63 -10.79 -14.33
CA ASN A 393 7.67 -9.98 -15.55
C ASN A 393 7.04 -10.75 -16.73
N PRO A 394 6.11 -10.14 -17.48
CA PRO A 394 5.57 -10.71 -18.72
C PRO A 394 6.64 -11.22 -19.71
N SER A 395 7.81 -10.58 -19.76
CA SER A 395 8.92 -10.95 -20.64
C SER A 395 9.58 -12.28 -20.26
N GLU A 396 9.48 -12.70 -18.99
CA GLU A 396 9.98 -13.99 -18.49
C GLU A 396 9.03 -15.15 -18.79
N LEU A 397 7.83 -14.85 -19.29
CA LEU A 397 6.86 -15.90 -19.62
C LEU A 397 7.48 -16.87 -20.66
N PRO A 398 7.53 -18.17 -20.35
CA PRO A 398 8.12 -19.16 -21.24
C PRO A 398 7.44 -19.22 -22.61
N GLU A 399 8.11 -19.87 -23.57
CA GLU A 399 7.49 -20.16 -24.86
C GLU A 399 6.24 -21.02 -24.68
N VAL A 400 5.17 -20.69 -25.41
CA VAL A 400 3.85 -21.34 -25.31
C VAL A 400 3.92 -22.87 -25.41
N GLN A 401 4.89 -23.41 -26.16
CA GLN A 401 5.08 -24.87 -26.32
C GLN A 401 5.54 -25.58 -25.05
N LYS A 402 6.18 -24.85 -24.13
CA LYS A 402 6.70 -25.40 -22.87
C LYS A 402 5.70 -25.26 -21.72
N ILE A 403 4.64 -24.47 -21.91
CA ILE A 403 3.64 -24.18 -20.89
C ILE A 403 2.54 -25.24 -20.94
N GLU A 404 2.28 -25.88 -19.81
CA GLU A 404 1.11 -26.75 -19.63
C GLU A 404 -0.10 -25.92 -19.15
N SER A 405 0.09 -25.12 -18.09
CA SER A 405 -0.96 -24.27 -17.53
C SER A 405 -0.38 -23.04 -16.83
N ILE A 406 -1.18 -21.98 -16.80
CA ILE A 406 -0.86 -20.73 -16.10
C ILE A 406 -1.92 -20.53 -15.03
N TYR A 407 -1.48 -20.31 -13.80
CA TYR A 407 -2.33 -19.96 -12.68
C TYR A 407 -2.09 -18.50 -12.31
N GLU A 408 -3.18 -17.77 -12.14
CA GLU A 408 -3.17 -16.38 -11.68
C GLU A 408 -3.70 -16.28 -10.25
N PRO A 409 -3.23 -15.30 -9.47
CA PRO A 409 -3.72 -15.06 -8.13
C PRO A 409 -5.13 -14.47 -8.19
N TYR A 410 -5.97 -14.88 -7.24
CA TYR A 410 -7.30 -14.32 -7.05
C TYR A 410 -7.38 -13.56 -5.73
N VAL A 411 -8.33 -12.64 -5.67
CA VAL A 411 -8.74 -11.96 -4.44
C VAL A 411 -10.22 -12.17 -4.20
N ARG A 412 -10.61 -12.18 -2.93
CA ARG A 412 -11.99 -11.95 -2.51
C ARG A 412 -12.15 -10.46 -2.22
N ALA A 413 -12.98 -9.79 -3.00
CA ALA A 413 -13.32 -8.38 -2.84
C ALA A 413 -14.65 -8.21 -2.11
N SER A 414 -14.66 -7.27 -1.19
CA SER A 414 -15.84 -6.79 -0.47
C SER A 414 -16.12 -5.35 -0.89
N ILE A 415 -17.29 -5.11 -1.48
CA ILE A 415 -17.72 -3.78 -1.95
C ILE A 415 -19.00 -3.40 -1.24
N ILE A 416 -19.00 -2.26 -0.55
CA ILE A 416 -20.22 -1.68 0.04
C ILE A 416 -20.62 -0.48 -0.79
N THR A 417 -21.90 -0.41 -1.16
CA THR A 417 -22.41 0.63 -2.04
C THR A 417 -23.89 0.90 -1.79
N PRO A 418 -24.40 2.11 -2.10
CA PRO A 418 -25.83 2.33 -2.13
C PRO A 418 -26.55 1.40 -3.13
N SER A 419 -27.76 0.95 -2.78
CA SER A 419 -28.58 0.03 -3.58
C SER A 419 -28.80 0.51 -5.02
N GLU A 420 -28.78 1.83 -5.26
CA GLU A 420 -28.95 2.44 -6.58
C GLU A 420 -27.80 2.15 -7.56
N TYR A 421 -26.57 1.90 -7.08
CA TYR A 421 -25.38 1.68 -7.93
C TYR A 421 -25.04 0.21 -8.16
N VAL A 422 -25.79 -0.72 -7.54
CA VAL A 422 -25.52 -2.17 -7.63
C VAL A 422 -25.44 -2.65 -9.07
N GLY A 423 -26.34 -2.21 -9.95
CA GLY A 423 -26.34 -2.61 -11.37
C GLY A 423 -25.06 -2.21 -12.12
N ASN A 424 -24.52 -1.01 -11.83
CA ASN A 424 -23.28 -0.53 -12.42
C ASN A 424 -22.09 -1.37 -11.95
N ILE A 425 -22.05 -1.69 -10.65
CA ILE A 425 -20.97 -2.50 -10.05
C ILE A 425 -20.98 -3.93 -10.57
N ILE A 426 -22.15 -4.57 -10.66
CA ILE A 426 -22.27 -5.93 -11.22
C ILE A 426 -21.74 -5.96 -12.66
N THR A 427 -22.06 -4.92 -13.46
CA THR A 427 -21.55 -4.80 -14.83
C THR A 427 -20.03 -4.65 -14.86
N LEU A 428 -19.48 -3.79 -13.99
CA LEU A 428 -18.03 -3.60 -13.85
C LEU A 428 -17.32 -4.91 -13.47
N LEU A 429 -17.81 -5.61 -12.44
CA LEU A 429 -17.23 -6.85 -11.93
C LEU A 429 -17.34 -7.99 -12.94
N SER A 430 -18.48 -8.10 -13.63
CA SER A 430 -18.67 -9.08 -14.71
C SER A 430 -17.65 -8.84 -15.83
N ASN A 431 -17.45 -7.58 -16.24
CA ASN A 431 -16.43 -7.23 -17.23
C ASN A 431 -15.01 -7.55 -16.74
N ARG A 432 -14.77 -7.58 -15.42
CA ARG A 432 -13.49 -7.91 -14.78
C ARG A 432 -13.35 -9.39 -14.39
N ARG A 433 -14.16 -10.29 -14.98
CA ARG A 433 -14.15 -11.75 -14.71
C ARG A 433 -14.48 -12.10 -13.25
N GLY A 434 -15.20 -11.22 -12.54
CA GLY A 434 -15.62 -11.44 -11.17
C GLY A 434 -16.77 -12.43 -11.07
N VAL A 435 -16.67 -13.34 -10.11
CA VAL A 435 -17.72 -14.31 -9.75
C VAL A 435 -18.32 -13.87 -8.43
N GLN A 436 -19.64 -13.67 -8.40
CA GLN A 436 -20.35 -13.30 -7.18
C GLN A 436 -20.41 -14.48 -6.21
N GLU A 437 -19.95 -14.28 -4.98
CA GLU A 437 -20.11 -15.25 -3.89
C GLU A 437 -21.32 -14.90 -3.02
N LYS A 438 -21.48 -13.62 -2.67
CA LYS A 438 -22.47 -13.17 -1.70
C LYS A 438 -23.01 -11.78 -2.06
N MET A 439 -24.27 -11.52 -1.72
CA MET A 439 -24.88 -10.21 -1.77
C MET A 439 -25.83 -10.08 -0.58
N GLU A 440 -25.57 -9.08 0.27
CA GLU A 440 -26.33 -8.84 1.50
C GLU A 440 -26.75 -7.38 1.58
N TYR A 441 -28.01 -7.16 1.93
CA TYR A 441 -28.50 -5.82 2.24
C TYR A 441 -28.15 -5.52 3.70
N LEU A 442 -27.27 -4.55 3.92
CA LEU A 442 -26.90 -4.11 5.27
C LEU A 442 -28.07 -3.35 5.90
N ASN A 443 -28.73 -2.52 5.09
CA ASN A 443 -29.96 -1.82 5.44
C ASN A 443 -30.78 -1.56 4.16
N GLN A 444 -31.83 -0.73 4.24
CA GLN A 444 -32.70 -0.44 3.09
C GLN A 444 -31.96 0.28 1.94
N SER A 445 -30.87 0.98 2.23
CA SER A 445 -30.17 1.86 1.27
C SER A 445 -28.78 1.36 0.86
N ARG A 446 -28.17 0.41 1.59
CA ARG A 446 -26.81 -0.08 1.34
C ARG A 446 -26.76 -1.60 1.15
N VAL A 447 -25.89 -2.03 0.25
CA VAL A 447 -25.63 -3.42 -0.11
C VAL A 447 -24.15 -3.71 0.00
N MET A 448 -23.82 -4.86 0.58
CA MET A 448 -22.50 -5.47 0.54
C MET A 448 -22.46 -6.57 -0.53
N LEU A 449 -21.51 -6.47 -1.43
CA LEU A 449 -21.24 -7.43 -2.51
C LEU A 449 -19.90 -8.10 -2.24
N THR A 450 -19.89 -9.44 -2.21
CA THR A 450 -18.66 -10.24 -2.11
C THR A 450 -18.42 -10.93 -3.44
N TYR A 451 -17.28 -10.64 -4.06
CA TYR A 451 -16.89 -11.18 -5.36
C TYR A 451 -15.51 -11.80 -5.29
N VAL A 452 -15.29 -12.85 -6.07
CA VAL A 452 -13.97 -13.41 -6.31
C VAL A 452 -13.54 -13.06 -7.72
N LEU A 453 -12.38 -12.41 -7.84
CA LEU A 453 -11.86 -11.92 -9.10
C LEU A 453 -10.33 -12.07 -9.18
N PRO A 454 -9.77 -12.17 -10.40
CA PRO A 454 -8.33 -12.23 -10.59
C PRO A 454 -7.63 -10.94 -10.13
N SER A 455 -6.52 -11.03 -9.43
CA SER A 455 -5.79 -9.87 -8.92
C SER A 455 -5.35 -8.92 -10.04
N ASN A 456 -4.96 -9.45 -11.21
CA ASN A 456 -4.56 -8.64 -12.37
C ASN A 456 -5.68 -7.70 -12.87
N GLU A 457 -6.94 -8.00 -12.60
CA GLU A 457 -8.09 -7.17 -13.01
C GLU A 457 -8.38 -6.04 -12.02
N ILE A 458 -7.86 -6.10 -10.78
CA ILE A 458 -7.97 -5.02 -9.79
C ILE A 458 -6.77 -4.08 -9.78
N VAL A 459 -5.60 -4.56 -10.18
CA VAL A 459 -4.34 -3.79 -10.14
C VAL A 459 -4.34 -2.63 -11.14
N MET A 460 -5.22 -2.60 -12.13
CA MET A 460 -5.25 -1.54 -13.14
C MET A 460 -6.62 -0.86 -13.18
N ASP A 461 -6.67 0.44 -12.82
CA ASP A 461 -7.81 1.34 -13.02
C ASP A 461 -9.14 0.89 -12.36
N PHE A 462 -9.12 -0.16 -11.55
CA PHE A 462 -10.33 -0.70 -10.94
C PHE A 462 -10.94 0.27 -9.93
N TYR A 463 -10.10 0.85 -9.09
CA TYR A 463 -10.54 1.77 -8.04
C TYR A 463 -11.12 3.07 -8.61
N ASP A 464 -10.50 3.62 -9.65
CA ASP A 464 -10.99 4.82 -10.34
C ASP A 464 -12.33 4.57 -11.04
N LYS A 465 -12.47 3.42 -11.71
CA LYS A 465 -13.76 2.99 -12.29
C LYS A 465 -14.83 2.76 -11.25
N LEU A 466 -14.50 2.12 -10.14
CA LEU A 466 -15.44 1.88 -9.05
C LEU A 466 -15.95 3.22 -8.52
N LYS A 467 -15.05 4.15 -8.20
CA LYS A 467 -15.42 5.52 -7.79
C LYS A 467 -16.26 6.23 -8.84
N SER A 468 -15.87 6.18 -10.11
CA SER A 468 -16.61 6.84 -11.19
C SER A 468 -18.05 6.31 -11.33
N CYS A 469 -18.22 4.99 -11.31
CA CYS A 469 -19.52 4.35 -11.51
C CYS A 469 -20.49 4.50 -10.33
N THR A 470 -19.96 4.85 -9.15
CA THR A 470 -20.73 5.06 -7.92
C THR A 470 -20.64 6.49 -7.39
N LYS A 471 -20.11 7.44 -8.17
CA LYS A 471 -19.84 8.83 -7.73
C LYS A 471 -19.02 8.93 -6.43
N GLY A 472 -18.18 7.94 -6.16
CA GLY A 472 -17.36 7.85 -4.96
C GLY A 472 -18.04 7.21 -3.74
N TYR A 473 -19.31 6.80 -3.82
CA TYR A 473 -20.04 6.21 -2.69
C TYR A 473 -19.73 4.74 -2.40
N ALA A 474 -18.95 4.07 -3.24
CA ALA A 474 -18.56 2.69 -3.01
C ALA A 474 -17.26 2.63 -2.22
N SER A 475 -17.25 1.83 -1.15
CA SER A 475 -16.03 1.42 -0.47
C SER A 475 -15.63 0.02 -0.94
N PHE A 476 -14.32 -0.23 -0.93
CA PHE A 476 -13.71 -1.43 -1.47
C PHE A 476 -12.62 -1.92 -0.52
N ASP A 477 -12.66 -3.21 -0.26
CA ASP A 477 -11.64 -3.96 0.46
C ASP A 477 -11.42 -5.30 -0.25
N TYR A 478 -10.24 -5.91 -0.09
CA TYR A 478 -9.95 -7.21 -0.69
C TYR A 478 -8.91 -8.00 0.10
N GLU A 479 -9.05 -9.32 0.06
CA GLU A 479 -8.09 -10.26 0.64
C GLU A 479 -7.56 -11.22 -0.44
N PRO A 480 -6.25 -11.51 -0.47
CA PRO A 480 -5.70 -12.54 -1.35
C PRO A 480 -6.23 -13.93 -0.99
N ILE A 481 -6.62 -14.71 -2.01
CA ILE A 481 -7.07 -16.09 -1.85
C ILE A 481 -6.17 -17.06 -2.65
N GLU A 482 -6.67 -18.23 -3.03
CA GLU A 482 -5.90 -19.21 -3.79
C GLU A 482 -5.61 -18.79 -5.24
N TYR A 483 -4.61 -19.45 -5.83
CA TYR A 483 -4.32 -19.37 -7.26
C TYR A 483 -5.31 -20.24 -8.05
N ARG A 484 -5.80 -19.72 -9.19
CA ARG A 484 -6.66 -20.49 -10.10
C ARG A 484 -6.12 -20.47 -11.51
N GLN A 485 -6.41 -21.54 -12.24
CA GLN A 485 -5.98 -21.69 -13.64
C GLN A 485 -6.72 -20.68 -14.54
N GLY A 486 -5.97 -19.95 -15.37
CA GLY A 486 -6.51 -18.97 -16.32
C GLY A 486 -6.11 -19.25 -17.77
N ASP A 487 -6.95 -18.88 -18.73
CA ASP A 487 -6.63 -18.91 -20.18
C ASP A 487 -5.93 -17.60 -20.57
N LEU A 488 -4.65 -17.51 -20.20
CA LEU A 488 -3.85 -16.29 -20.30
C LEU A 488 -2.89 -16.33 -21.49
N VAL A 489 -2.68 -15.17 -22.10
CA VAL A 489 -1.71 -14.97 -23.19
C VAL A 489 -0.85 -13.73 -22.94
N ARG A 490 0.40 -13.78 -23.38
CA ARG A 490 1.26 -12.61 -23.43
C ARG A 490 0.93 -11.75 -24.64
N LEU A 491 0.59 -10.49 -24.37
CA LEU A 491 0.33 -9.45 -25.35
C LEU A 491 1.55 -8.55 -25.45
N ASP A 492 2.26 -8.64 -26.58
CA ASP A 492 3.47 -7.87 -26.87
C ASP A 492 3.12 -6.65 -27.73
N ILE A 493 3.64 -5.48 -27.38
CA ILE A 493 3.59 -4.29 -28.23
C ILE A 493 4.89 -4.17 -29.02
N ARG A 494 4.77 -4.05 -30.34
CA ARG A 494 5.89 -3.87 -31.26
C ARG A 494 5.88 -2.49 -31.88
N VAL A 495 7.02 -1.81 -31.84
CA VAL A 495 7.21 -0.50 -32.46
C VAL A 495 8.31 -0.64 -33.51
N ALA A 496 8.00 -0.27 -34.75
CA ALA A 496 8.88 -0.48 -35.90
C ALA A 496 9.35 -1.94 -36.11
N GLY A 497 8.62 -2.92 -35.54
CA GLY A 497 8.90 -4.35 -35.64
C GLY A 497 9.67 -4.95 -34.46
N GLU A 498 10.21 -4.11 -33.57
CA GLU A 498 10.88 -4.54 -32.33
C GLU A 498 9.87 -4.63 -31.19
N ILE A 499 9.95 -5.69 -30.37
CA ILE A 499 9.12 -5.84 -29.17
C ILE A 499 9.61 -4.86 -28.12
N VAL A 500 8.68 -4.10 -27.54
CA VAL A 500 8.93 -3.23 -26.40
C VAL A 500 8.48 -3.99 -25.16
N ASP A 501 9.45 -4.61 -24.50
CA ASP A 501 9.30 -5.44 -23.31
C ASP A 501 8.55 -4.72 -22.17
N ALA A 502 8.91 -3.47 -21.90
CA ALA A 502 8.25 -2.64 -20.88
C ALA A 502 6.75 -2.38 -21.13
N LEU A 503 6.26 -2.64 -22.35
CA LEU A 503 4.85 -2.49 -22.72
C LEU A 503 4.11 -3.83 -22.83
N SER A 504 4.78 -4.95 -22.56
CA SER A 504 4.20 -6.27 -22.68
C SER A 504 3.38 -6.60 -21.43
N ILE A 505 2.19 -7.17 -21.62
CA ILE A 505 1.25 -7.49 -20.52
C ILE A 505 0.68 -8.90 -20.66
N ILE A 506 0.31 -9.52 -19.55
CA ILE A 506 -0.41 -10.79 -19.53
C ILE A 506 -1.91 -10.49 -19.41
N VAL A 507 -2.70 -11.03 -20.33
CA VAL A 507 -4.13 -10.77 -20.44
C VAL A 507 -4.91 -12.05 -20.68
N ASP A 508 -6.18 -12.03 -20.31
CA ASP A 508 -7.13 -13.05 -20.72
C ASP A 508 -7.21 -13.13 -22.25
N LYS A 509 -7.16 -14.34 -22.78
CA LYS A 509 -7.15 -14.59 -24.23
C LYS A 509 -8.35 -13.99 -24.93
N SER A 510 -9.53 -14.00 -24.30
CA SER A 510 -10.76 -13.42 -24.88
C SER A 510 -10.66 -11.91 -25.05
N LYS A 511 -9.94 -11.21 -24.17
CA LYS A 511 -9.75 -9.75 -24.17
C LYS A 511 -8.50 -9.29 -24.92
N SER A 512 -7.66 -10.20 -25.39
CA SER A 512 -6.38 -9.87 -26.03
C SER A 512 -6.51 -8.92 -27.23
N TYR A 513 -7.56 -9.09 -28.05
CA TYR A 513 -7.82 -8.22 -29.21
C TYR A 513 -8.23 -6.81 -28.81
N GLU A 514 -9.19 -6.69 -27.90
CA GLU A 514 -9.71 -5.40 -27.43
C GLU A 514 -8.61 -4.57 -26.76
N LYS A 515 -7.91 -5.15 -25.77
CA LYS A 515 -6.79 -4.49 -25.08
C LYS A 515 -5.65 -4.15 -26.04
N GLY A 516 -5.29 -5.08 -26.94
CA GLY A 516 -4.24 -4.85 -27.93
C GLY A 516 -4.56 -3.72 -28.89
N ARG A 517 -5.83 -3.57 -29.30
CA ARG A 517 -6.26 -2.47 -30.15
C ARG A 517 -6.23 -1.13 -29.42
N ALA A 518 -6.79 -1.06 -28.22
CA ALA A 518 -6.80 0.17 -27.42
C ALA A 518 -5.38 0.68 -27.13
N LEU A 519 -4.46 -0.22 -26.78
CA LEU A 519 -3.02 0.07 -26.63
C LEU A 519 -2.41 0.71 -27.87
N VAL A 520 -2.64 0.09 -29.03
CA VAL A 520 -2.04 0.53 -30.29
C VAL A 520 -2.63 1.88 -30.75
N GLU A 521 -3.93 2.12 -30.50
CA GLU A 521 -4.60 3.40 -30.76
C GLU A 521 -4.05 4.51 -29.86
N SER A 522 -3.92 4.28 -28.55
CA SER A 522 -3.34 5.25 -27.62
C SER A 522 -1.87 5.57 -27.97
N MET A 523 -1.08 4.55 -28.27
CA MET A 523 0.33 4.72 -28.66
C MET A 523 0.49 5.53 -29.96
N LYS A 524 -0.45 5.43 -30.91
CA LYS A 524 -0.40 6.20 -32.17
C LYS A 524 -0.51 7.71 -31.92
N GLU A 525 -1.24 8.13 -30.90
CA GLU A 525 -1.41 9.54 -30.56
C GLU A 525 -0.17 10.13 -29.88
N ILE A 526 0.49 9.31 -29.07
CA ILE A 526 1.63 9.73 -28.24
C ILE A 526 2.96 9.67 -29.00
N VAL A 527 3.16 8.65 -29.84
CA VAL A 527 4.44 8.44 -30.51
C VAL A 527 4.67 9.52 -31.59
N PRO A 528 5.80 10.25 -31.54
CA PRO A 528 6.06 11.35 -32.45
C PRO A 528 6.23 10.87 -33.89
N ARG A 529 5.80 11.71 -34.84
CA ARG A 529 5.95 11.40 -36.27
C ARG A 529 7.41 11.41 -36.69
N GLN A 530 7.84 10.35 -37.36
CA GLN A 530 9.19 10.21 -37.89
C GLN A 530 9.27 10.54 -39.39
N LEU A 531 10.48 10.67 -39.94
CA LEU A 531 10.69 10.85 -41.39
C LEU A 531 10.31 9.60 -42.22
N PHE A 532 10.12 8.46 -41.56
CA PHE A 532 9.64 7.21 -42.12
C PHE A 532 8.32 6.80 -41.43
N GLU A 533 7.63 5.84 -42.03
CA GLU A 533 6.38 5.30 -41.47
C GLU A 533 6.72 4.34 -40.33
N VAL A 534 6.18 4.62 -39.14
CA VAL A 534 6.34 3.78 -37.95
C VAL A 534 5.09 2.92 -37.81
N ALA A 535 5.27 1.60 -37.81
CA ALA A 535 4.20 0.66 -37.52
C ALA A 535 4.18 0.36 -36.02
N ILE A 536 3.03 0.51 -35.39
CA ILE A 536 2.76 0.08 -34.01
C ILE A 536 1.83 -1.13 -34.11
N GLN A 537 2.21 -2.23 -33.46
CA GLN A 537 1.51 -3.50 -33.59
C GLN A 537 1.31 -4.13 -32.21
N ALA A 538 0.16 -4.76 -31.98
CA ALA A 538 -0.04 -5.66 -30.88
C ALA A 538 0.03 -7.10 -31.40
N SER A 539 0.75 -7.97 -30.71
CA SER A 539 0.92 -9.37 -31.10
C SER A 539 0.78 -10.32 -29.93
N VAL A 540 0.23 -11.50 -30.20
CA VAL A 540 0.28 -12.66 -29.29
C VAL A 540 1.25 -13.66 -29.91
N GLY A 541 2.41 -13.81 -29.28
CA GLY A 541 3.56 -14.49 -29.89
C GLY A 541 3.95 -13.85 -31.22
N ASN A 542 3.94 -14.63 -32.30
CA ASN A 542 4.27 -14.14 -33.65
C ASN A 542 3.08 -13.59 -34.43
N LYS A 543 1.85 -13.77 -33.94
CA LYS A 543 0.64 -13.34 -34.65
C LYS A 543 0.32 -11.89 -34.27
N VAL A 544 0.34 -10.99 -35.25
CA VAL A 544 -0.14 -9.62 -35.08
C VAL A 544 -1.66 -9.61 -35.06
N ILE A 545 -2.25 -9.07 -34.00
CA ILE A 545 -3.70 -9.02 -33.78
C ILE A 545 -4.28 -7.62 -34.02
N ALA A 546 -3.52 -6.56 -33.77
CA ALA A 546 -3.90 -5.17 -34.05
C ALA A 546 -2.70 -4.40 -34.61
N ARG A 547 -2.94 -3.38 -35.44
CA ARG A 547 -1.89 -2.58 -36.06
C ARG A 547 -2.39 -1.18 -36.42
N GLU A 548 -1.59 -0.18 -36.06
CA GLU A 548 -1.72 1.21 -36.52
C GLU A 548 -0.42 1.67 -37.17
N ASN A 549 -0.51 2.62 -38.11
CA ASN A 549 0.67 3.21 -38.73
C ASN A 549 0.68 4.72 -38.54
N ILE A 550 1.82 5.24 -38.07
CA ILE A 550 2.06 6.67 -37.96
C ILE A 550 2.62 7.16 -39.29
N LYS A 551 1.90 8.09 -39.90
CA LYS A 551 2.28 8.67 -41.20
C LYS A 551 3.63 9.37 -41.09
N SER A 552 4.51 9.07 -42.03
CA SER A 552 5.81 9.72 -42.13
C SER A 552 5.67 11.23 -42.38
N MET A 553 6.52 12.03 -41.76
CA MET A 553 6.71 13.42 -42.14
C MET A 553 7.31 13.51 -43.55
N GLY A 554 6.84 14.49 -44.32
CA GLY A 554 7.30 14.74 -45.68
C GLY A 554 7.93 16.12 -45.79
N LYS A 555 9.20 16.19 -46.15
CA LYS A 555 9.78 17.44 -46.69
C LYS A 555 9.21 17.63 -48.09
N ASN A 556 8.67 18.82 -48.40
CA ASN A 556 8.18 19.14 -49.74
C ASN A 556 9.36 19.33 -50.71
N VAL A 557 9.89 18.21 -51.23
CA VAL A 557 11.05 18.18 -52.13
C VAL A 557 10.78 18.83 -53.48
N THR A 558 9.51 19.00 -53.85
CA THR A 558 9.06 19.64 -55.08
C THR A 558 8.85 21.16 -54.96
N ALA A 559 8.98 21.75 -53.76
CA ALA A 559 8.67 23.17 -53.54
C ALA A 559 9.51 24.15 -54.38
N LYS A 560 10.76 23.78 -54.74
CA LYS A 560 11.65 24.57 -55.61
C LYS A 560 11.58 24.18 -57.09
N CYS A 561 10.69 23.27 -57.47
CA CYS A 561 10.50 22.86 -58.87
C CYS A 561 9.49 23.78 -59.55
N TYR A 562 9.97 24.88 -60.12
CA TYR A 562 9.17 25.78 -60.95
C TYR A 562 9.13 25.22 -62.39
N GLY A 563 7.94 24.83 -62.87
CA GLY A 563 7.72 24.33 -64.24
C GLY A 563 7.14 22.90 -64.36
N GLY A 564 6.76 22.54 -65.59
CA GLY A 564 6.10 21.28 -65.96
C GLY A 564 7.02 20.06 -66.13
N ASP A 565 8.30 20.14 -65.73
CA ASP A 565 9.24 19.02 -65.87
C ASP A 565 8.95 17.90 -64.85
N ILE A 566 8.13 16.95 -65.30
CA ILE A 566 7.71 15.75 -64.56
C ILE A 566 8.92 14.88 -64.20
N THR A 567 9.96 14.87 -65.04
CA THR A 567 11.15 14.03 -64.87
C THR A 567 11.95 14.44 -63.64
N ARG A 568 12.14 15.75 -63.44
CA ARG A 568 12.84 16.29 -62.26
C ARG A 568 12.06 16.06 -60.97
N LYS A 569 10.72 16.20 -61.01
CA LYS A 569 9.85 15.89 -59.86
C LYS A 569 9.93 14.40 -59.50
N ARG A 570 9.88 13.49 -60.49
CA ARG A 570 10.01 12.04 -60.28
C ARG A 570 11.35 11.66 -59.64
N LYS A 571 12.47 12.16 -60.15
CA LYS A 571 13.81 11.90 -59.58
C LYS A 571 13.92 12.31 -58.10
N LEU A 572 13.36 13.46 -57.72
CA LEU A 572 13.38 13.93 -56.34
C LEU A 572 12.49 13.08 -55.42
N LEU A 573 11.32 12.63 -55.92
CA LEU A 573 10.43 11.73 -55.19
C LEU A 573 11.04 10.32 -55.02
N GLU A 574 11.71 9.79 -56.04
CA GLU A 574 12.44 8.52 -55.96
C GLU A 574 13.57 8.58 -54.95
N LYS A 575 14.39 9.64 -54.99
CA LYS A 575 15.46 9.85 -54.00
C LYS A 575 14.92 9.98 -52.58
N GLN A 576 13.77 10.65 -52.41
CA GLN A 576 13.09 10.72 -51.11
C GLN A 576 12.58 9.35 -50.66
N LYS A 577 12.00 8.56 -51.56
CA LYS A 577 11.49 7.21 -51.29
C LYS A 577 12.61 6.25 -50.87
N GLU A 578 13.74 6.27 -51.56
CA GLU A 578 14.93 5.49 -51.19
C GLU A 578 15.50 5.91 -49.84
N GLY A 579 15.60 7.23 -49.60
CA GLY A 579 16.02 7.78 -48.30
C GLY A 579 15.12 7.31 -47.17
N LYS A 580 13.79 7.34 -47.35
CA LYS A 580 12.82 6.83 -46.37
C LYS A 580 12.95 5.32 -46.15
N LYS A 581 13.19 4.53 -47.20
CA LYS A 581 13.39 3.09 -47.11
C LYS A 581 14.67 2.75 -46.32
N ARG A 582 15.75 3.49 -46.54
CA ARG A 582 17.00 3.35 -45.78
C ARG A 582 16.83 3.76 -44.32
N MET A 583 16.14 4.88 -44.06
CA MET A 583 15.83 5.32 -42.69
C MET A 583 14.94 4.30 -41.95
N LYS A 584 13.99 3.66 -42.62
CA LYS A 584 13.15 2.62 -42.00
C LYS A 584 13.94 1.37 -41.59
N ALA A 585 15.00 1.02 -42.30
CA ALA A 585 15.79 -0.17 -42.02
C ALA A 585 16.82 0.00 -40.87
N ILE A 586 17.17 1.26 -40.55
CA ILE A 586 18.23 1.59 -39.58
C ILE A 586 17.67 2.40 -38.40
N GLY A 587 16.53 3.06 -38.57
CA GLY A 587 15.95 3.98 -37.61
C GLY A 587 15.32 3.25 -36.44
N LYS A 588 15.92 3.40 -35.25
CA LYS A 588 15.26 3.12 -33.98
C LYS A 588 14.31 4.27 -33.65
N VAL A 589 13.14 3.94 -33.11
CA VAL A 589 12.16 4.91 -32.64
C VAL A 589 12.30 5.02 -31.14
N GLU A 590 12.78 6.16 -30.66
CA GLU A 590 12.73 6.48 -29.24
C GLU A 590 11.29 6.80 -28.84
N LEU A 591 10.81 6.14 -27.78
CA LEU A 591 9.48 6.35 -27.25
C LEU A 591 9.51 7.45 -26.19
N PRO A 592 8.57 8.42 -26.23
CA PRO A 592 8.45 9.39 -25.15
C PRO A 592 7.97 8.70 -23.88
N GLN A 593 8.24 9.31 -22.71
CA GLN A 593 7.86 8.76 -21.41
C GLN A 593 6.34 8.53 -21.29
N GLU A 594 5.55 9.44 -21.86
CA GLU A 594 4.10 9.38 -21.93
C GLU A 594 3.59 8.08 -22.58
N ALA A 595 4.38 7.47 -23.47
CA ALA A 595 4.02 6.22 -24.13
C ALA A 595 3.96 5.05 -23.14
N PHE A 596 4.79 5.07 -22.09
CA PHE A 596 4.77 4.04 -21.05
C PHE A 596 3.61 4.25 -20.06
N LEU A 597 3.16 5.50 -19.88
CA LEU A 597 1.95 5.83 -19.12
C LEU A 597 0.66 5.48 -19.88
N ALA A 598 0.73 5.29 -21.20
CA ALA A 598 -0.43 4.91 -22.02
C ALA A 598 -1.07 3.62 -21.52
N ILE A 599 -0.28 2.69 -20.98
CA ILE A 599 -0.78 1.42 -20.46
C ILE A 599 -1.70 1.61 -19.25
N LEU A 600 -1.38 2.60 -18.41
CA LEU A 600 -2.18 2.93 -17.23
C LEU A 600 -3.53 3.54 -17.61
N LYS A 601 -3.70 4.02 -18.84
CA LYS A 601 -4.91 4.71 -19.33
C LYS A 601 -5.83 3.88 -20.22
N ILE A 602 -5.46 2.63 -20.55
CA ILE A 602 -6.17 1.82 -21.57
C ILE A 602 -7.63 1.53 -21.19
N ASP A 603 -7.91 1.48 -19.90
CA ASP A 603 -9.22 1.12 -19.40
C ASP A 603 -10.14 2.36 -19.22
N GLY A 604 -9.65 3.59 -19.44
CA GLY A 604 -10.37 4.86 -19.22
C GLY A 604 -11.38 5.27 -20.29
#